data_AF-A0A0G0LKD6-F1
#
_entry.id   AF-A0A0G0LKD6-F1
#
_cell.length_a   1.000
_cell.length_b   1.000
_cell.length_c   1.000
_cell.angle_alpha   90.00
_cell.angle_beta   90.00
_cell.angle_gamma   90.00
#
_symmetry.space_group_name_H-M   'P 1'
#
loop_
_entity.id
_entity.type
_entity.pdbx_description
1 polymer ?
#
loop_
_entity_poly.entity_id
_entity_poly.type
_entity_poly.pdbx_seq_one_letter_code
_entity_poly.pdbx_strand_id
1 'polypeptide(L)'
;MKNIKEAKSLVPQEIIEQKIFLIRERKVMFDRDLAILYGVETRVLNQAVRRNTERFPEDFMFQLNKKEFENWVSQIVITNPGAKKSMRIAPLVFTEQGVAMLSSVLKSEKAIQVNIQIIRTFTKIKEMIISNKELRIKIEELEGKYDAKFSTIFKVITKLITDPERENKRKIGFNVEK
;
A
#
# COMPACT_ATOMS: atom_id res chain seq x y z
N MET A 1 -15.70 31.14 20.07
CA MET A 1 -15.36 30.29 18.91
C MET A 1 -14.23 30.96 18.15
N LYS A 2 -12.97 30.50 18.32
CA LYS A 2 -11.81 31.04 17.60
C LYS A 2 -11.53 30.13 16.40
N ASN A 3 -11.65 30.70 15.20
CA ASN A 3 -11.26 30.10 13.93
C ASN A 3 -9.86 29.48 14.05
N ILE A 4 -9.81 28.14 13.99
CA ILE A 4 -8.58 27.41 13.79
C ILE A 4 -8.21 27.67 12.33
N LYS A 5 -7.37 28.69 12.12
CA LYS A 5 -6.61 28.85 10.87
C LYS A 5 -6.05 27.49 10.51
N GLU A 6 -6.39 26.99 9.32
CA GLU A 6 -5.72 25.86 8.70
C GLU A 6 -4.22 26.07 8.85
N ALA A 7 -3.61 25.26 9.72
CA ALA A 7 -2.18 25.27 9.92
C ALA A 7 -1.57 24.83 8.59
N LYS A 8 -1.12 25.80 7.79
CA LYS A 8 -0.41 25.58 6.54
C LYS A 8 0.68 24.55 6.81
N SER A 9 0.49 23.33 6.32
CA SER A 9 1.37 22.22 6.65
C SER A 9 2.77 22.56 6.12
N LEU A 10 3.79 22.49 6.99
CA LEU A 10 5.19 22.72 6.59
C LEU A 10 5.63 21.83 5.42
N VAL A 11 5.03 20.64 5.28
CA VAL A 11 5.15 19.76 4.13
C VAL A 11 3.74 19.32 3.69
N PRO A 12 3.40 19.39 2.39
CA PRO A 12 2.19 18.78 1.85
C PRO A 12 2.12 17.27 2.15
N GLN A 13 0.92 16.77 2.44
CA GLN A 13 0.72 15.36 2.80
C GLN A 13 1.14 14.43 1.66
N GLU A 14 0.88 14.84 0.42
CA GLU A 14 1.15 14.10 -0.81
C GLU A 14 2.66 13.80 -0.97
N ILE A 15 3.52 14.73 -0.52
CA ILE A 15 4.98 14.55 -0.57
C ILE A 15 5.42 13.45 0.41
N ILE A 16 4.78 13.36 1.57
CA ILE A 16 5.07 12.33 2.56
C ILE A 16 4.59 10.96 2.03
N GLU A 17 3.40 10.91 1.43
CA GLU A 17 2.84 9.69 0.86
C GLU A 17 3.74 9.08 -0.23
N GLN A 18 4.30 9.92 -1.12
CA GLN A 18 5.25 9.49 -2.16
C GLN A 18 6.57 8.94 -1.61
N LYS A 19 6.89 9.19 -0.34
CA LYS A 19 8.12 8.76 0.34
C LYS A 19 7.91 7.53 1.23
N ILE A 20 6.71 6.96 1.24
CA ILE A 20 6.38 5.74 1.97
C ILE A 20 6.45 4.56 0.99
N PHE A 21 7.31 3.59 1.31
CA PHE A 21 7.56 2.41 0.49
C PHE A 21 7.11 1.14 1.22
N LEU A 22 6.75 0.11 0.47
CA LEU A 22 6.42 -1.20 1.02
C LEU A 22 7.63 -2.14 0.90
N ILE A 23 8.25 -2.48 2.03
CA ILE A 23 9.43 -3.36 2.09
C ILE A 23 9.22 -4.37 3.22
N ARG A 24 9.39 -5.67 2.92
CA ARG A 24 9.10 -6.77 3.87
C ARG A 24 7.70 -6.67 4.49
N GLU A 25 6.71 -6.34 3.66
CA GLU A 25 5.31 -6.12 4.07
C GLU A 25 5.10 -5.00 5.10
N ARG A 26 6.13 -4.17 5.34
CA ARG A 26 6.08 -3.02 6.24
C ARG A 26 6.14 -1.74 5.42
N LYS A 27 5.33 -0.76 5.81
CA LYS A 27 5.45 0.59 5.29
C LYS A 27 6.66 1.25 5.95
N VAL A 28 7.61 1.71 5.15
CA VAL A 28 8.89 2.26 5.60
C VAL A 28 9.24 3.54 4.86
N MET A 29 10.08 4.38 5.47
CA MET A 29 10.69 5.55 4.85
C MET A 29 12.22 5.45 4.90
N PHE A 30 12.87 5.95 3.86
CA PHE A 30 14.34 5.97 3.77
C PHE A 30 14.95 7.09 4.61
N ASP A 31 16.13 6.84 5.16
CA ASP A 31 16.94 7.81 5.89
C ASP A 31 17.15 9.12 5.12
N ARG A 32 17.43 9.03 3.82
CA ARG A 32 17.61 10.19 2.93
C ARG A 32 16.35 11.03 2.83
N ASP A 33 15.20 10.39 2.67
CA ASP A 33 13.92 11.07 2.53
C ASP A 33 13.52 11.75 3.84
N LEU A 34 13.68 11.05 4.96
CA LEU A 34 13.46 11.60 6.30
C LEU A 34 14.38 12.78 6.57
N ALA A 35 15.66 12.68 6.23
CA ALA A 35 16.63 13.75 6.41
C ALA A 35 16.22 15.03 5.65
N ILE A 36 15.78 14.88 4.39
CA ILE A 36 15.27 16.00 3.58
C ILE A 36 14.04 16.63 4.24
N LEU A 37 13.08 15.83 4.69
CA LEU A 37 11.85 16.31 5.33
C LEU A 37 12.16 17.07 6.62
N TYR A 38 13.03 16.53 7.47
CA TYR A 38 13.47 17.17 8.71
C TYR A 38 14.40 18.37 8.48
N GLY A 39 14.97 18.52 7.29
CA GLY A 39 15.93 19.57 6.96
C GLY A 39 17.30 19.36 7.60
N VAL A 40 17.72 18.10 7.74
CA VAL A 40 19.04 17.71 8.25
C VAL A 40 19.79 16.90 7.19
N GLU A 41 21.11 16.79 7.33
CA GLU A 41 21.87 15.86 6.48
C GLU A 41 21.60 14.40 6.87
N THR A 42 21.56 13.49 5.89
CA THR A 42 21.41 12.05 6.14
C THR A 42 22.47 11.51 7.09
N ARG A 43 23.71 12.02 6.99
CA ARG A 43 24.80 11.63 7.90
C ARG A 43 24.51 12.01 9.35
N VAL A 44 23.92 13.20 9.57
CA VAL A 44 23.55 13.70 10.90
C VAL A 44 22.40 12.88 11.47
N LEU A 45 21.39 12.56 10.67
CA LEU A 45 20.30 11.67 11.06
C LEU A 45 20.84 10.30 11.51
N ASN A 46 21.65 9.67 10.66
CA ASN A 46 22.20 8.35 10.94
C ASN A 46 23.15 8.37 12.14
N GLN A 47 23.90 9.45 12.35
CA GLN A 47 24.73 9.62 13.54
C GLN A 47 23.88 9.73 14.81
N ALA A 48 22.77 10.48 14.78
CA ALA A 48 21.89 10.64 15.91
C ALA A 48 21.21 9.32 16.30
N VAL A 49 20.81 8.52 15.31
CA VAL A 49 20.29 7.16 15.50
C VAL A 49 21.35 6.24 16.10
N ARG A 50 22.58 6.24 15.56
CA ARG A 50 23.70 5.43 16.08
C ARG A 50 24.05 5.75 17.54
N ARG A 51 23.89 6.99 17.97
CA ARG A 51 24.09 7.40 19.38
C ARG A 51 22.98 6.93 20.31
N ASN A 52 21.84 6.52 19.76
CA ASN A 52 20.64 6.15 20.50
C ASN A 52 20.13 4.76 20.07
N THR A 53 21.01 3.84 19.70
CA THR A 53 20.65 2.52 19.13
C THR A 53 19.71 1.70 20.02
N GLU A 54 19.79 1.84 21.34
CA GLU A 54 18.87 1.19 22.28
C GLU A 54 17.39 1.57 22.05
N ARG A 55 17.13 2.73 21.43
CA ARG A 55 15.78 3.21 21.10
C ARG A 55 15.27 2.69 19.76
N PHE A 56 16.12 2.03 18.98
CA PHE A 56 15.83 1.60 17.62
C PHE A 56 16.09 0.09 17.48
N PRO A 57 15.19 -0.76 18.01
CA PRO A 57 15.21 -2.18 17.75
C PRO A 57 14.97 -2.49 16.25
N GLU A 58 15.22 -3.73 15.84
CA GLU A 58 15.16 -4.16 14.42
C GLU A 58 13.78 -3.98 13.76
N ASP A 59 12.71 -3.93 14.56
CA ASP A 59 11.36 -3.66 14.08
C ASP A 59 11.06 -2.18 13.85
N PHE A 60 11.90 -1.28 14.38
CA PHE A 60 11.78 0.17 14.22
C PHE A 60 12.64 0.66 13.05
N MET A 61 13.80 0.06 12.87
CA MET A 61 14.68 0.35 11.74
C MET A 61 15.45 -0.89 11.30
N PHE A 62 15.80 -0.93 10.03
CA PHE A 62 16.72 -1.94 9.51
C PHE A 62 17.47 -1.39 8.31
N GLN A 63 18.52 -2.09 7.90
CA GLN A 63 19.25 -1.79 6.66
C GLN A 63 18.72 -2.70 5.55
N LEU A 64 18.62 -2.17 4.34
CA LEU A 64 18.30 -2.99 3.18
C LEU A 64 19.36 -4.07 2.94
N ASN A 65 18.92 -5.27 2.60
CA ASN A 65 19.82 -6.31 2.12
C ASN A 65 20.27 -6.02 0.68
N LYS A 66 21.29 -6.74 0.20
CA LYS A 66 21.86 -6.51 -1.14
C LYS A 66 20.81 -6.57 -2.26
N LYS A 67 19.89 -7.54 -2.22
CA LYS A 67 18.83 -7.71 -3.23
C LYS A 67 17.80 -6.58 -3.17
N GLU A 68 17.34 -6.22 -1.97
CA GLU A 68 16.43 -5.10 -1.73
C GLU A 68 17.04 -3.79 -2.20
N PHE A 69 18.33 -3.60 -1.93
CA PHE A 69 19.08 -2.44 -2.36
C PHE A 69 19.24 -2.38 -3.88
N GLU A 70 19.58 -3.49 -4.55
CA GLU A 70 19.67 -3.56 -6.01
C GLU A 70 18.31 -3.28 -6.67
N ASN A 71 17.22 -3.82 -6.13
CA ASN A 71 15.87 -3.56 -6.61
C ASN A 71 15.45 -2.10 -6.40
N TRP A 72 15.81 -1.52 -5.25
CA TRP A 72 15.53 -0.11 -4.98
C TRP A 72 16.36 0.81 -5.90
N VAL A 73 17.64 0.48 -6.11
CA VAL A 73 18.53 1.15 -7.05
C VAL A 73 18.00 1.04 -8.47
N SER A 74 17.50 -0.10 -8.93
CA SER A 74 16.96 -0.21 -10.29
C SER A 74 15.73 0.68 -10.48
N GLN A 75 14.86 0.79 -9.49
CA GLN A 75 13.68 1.67 -9.54
C GLN A 75 14.05 3.16 -9.54
N ILE A 76 15.07 3.57 -8.77
CA ILE A 76 15.40 4.99 -8.55
C ILE A 76 16.54 5.50 -9.43
N VAL A 77 17.51 4.66 -9.75
CA VAL A 77 18.72 5.06 -10.50
C VAL A 77 18.50 5.01 -12.00
N ILE A 78 17.58 4.18 -12.51
CA ILE A 78 17.16 4.25 -13.92
C ILE A 78 16.51 5.60 -14.21
N THR A 79 15.78 6.17 -13.25
CA THR A 79 15.11 7.47 -13.39
C THR A 79 16.03 8.66 -13.11
N ASN A 80 17.20 8.47 -12.47
CA ASN A 80 18.19 9.52 -12.26
C ASN A 80 19.65 8.98 -12.26
N PRO A 81 20.39 9.13 -13.38
CA PRO A 81 21.77 8.64 -13.53
C PRO A 81 22.78 9.18 -12.51
N GLY A 82 22.52 10.37 -11.93
CA GLY A 82 23.41 10.99 -10.94
C GLY A 82 23.39 10.33 -9.56
N ALA A 83 22.36 9.53 -9.24
CA ALA A 83 22.22 8.89 -7.94
C ALA A 83 23.22 7.73 -7.72
N LYS A 84 23.72 7.12 -8.81
CA LYS A 84 24.60 5.94 -8.79
C LYS A 84 25.95 6.20 -8.10
N LYS A 85 26.47 7.44 -8.18
CA LYS A 85 27.81 7.79 -7.67
C LYS A 85 27.84 8.00 -6.14
N SER A 86 26.69 8.23 -5.50
CA SER A 86 26.59 8.53 -4.06
C SER A 86 26.18 7.33 -3.19
N MET A 87 25.76 6.21 -3.79
CA MET A 87 25.20 5.06 -3.08
C MET A 87 26.22 3.93 -2.93
N ARG A 88 27.25 4.16 -2.10
CA ARG A 88 28.20 3.10 -1.70
C ARG A 88 27.72 2.28 -0.51
N ILE A 89 26.71 2.76 0.21
CA ILE A 89 26.22 2.18 1.46
C ILE A 89 24.71 1.99 1.32
N ALA A 90 24.21 0.80 1.69
CA ALA A 90 22.78 0.54 1.72
C ALA A 90 22.09 1.49 2.72
N PRO A 91 21.00 2.17 2.33
CA PRO A 91 20.33 3.14 3.18
C PRO A 91 19.67 2.45 4.37
N LEU A 92 19.52 3.20 5.46
CA LEU A 92 18.67 2.79 6.57
C LEU A 92 17.22 3.09 6.22
N VAL A 93 16.33 2.19 6.63
CA VAL A 93 14.89 2.36 6.52
C VAL A 93 14.25 2.34 7.90
N PHE A 94 13.20 3.15 8.06
CA PHE A 94 12.49 3.34 9.31
C PHE A 94 11.02 3.00 9.11
N THR A 95 10.47 2.21 10.02
CA THR A 95 9.03 1.97 10.09
C THR A 95 8.33 3.18 10.71
N GLU A 96 7.01 3.18 10.72
CA GLU A 96 6.21 4.20 11.42
C GLU A 96 6.64 4.39 12.88
N GLN A 97 6.94 3.29 13.59
CA GLN A 97 7.42 3.31 14.96
C GLN A 97 8.84 3.89 15.05
N GLY A 98 9.72 3.54 14.11
CA GLY A 98 11.05 4.14 14.02
C GLY A 98 11.00 5.64 13.78
N VAL A 99 10.12 6.09 12.88
CA VAL A 99 9.88 7.51 12.63
C VAL A 99 9.33 8.19 13.87
N ALA A 100 8.36 7.58 14.56
CA ALA A 100 7.86 8.11 15.83
C ALA A 100 9.02 8.31 16.84
N MET A 101 9.95 7.37 16.93
CA MET A 101 11.11 7.48 17.82
C MET A 101 12.10 8.58 17.43
N LEU A 102 12.18 8.97 16.15
CA LEU A 102 13.02 10.08 15.71
C LEU A 102 12.63 11.41 16.40
N SER A 103 11.38 11.58 16.84
CA SER A 103 10.98 12.76 17.63
C SER A 103 11.70 12.89 18.97
N SER A 104 12.15 11.78 19.54
CA SER A 104 12.89 11.80 20.81
C SER A 104 14.36 12.17 20.63
N VAL A 105 14.87 12.04 19.41
CA VAL A 105 16.27 12.25 19.04
C VAL A 105 16.47 13.60 18.35
N LEU A 106 15.57 13.97 17.43
CA LEU A 106 15.58 15.23 16.70
C LEU A 106 14.65 16.24 17.38
N LYS A 107 15.26 17.17 18.11
CA LYS A 107 14.52 18.15 18.95
C LYS A 107 14.23 19.49 18.28
N SER A 108 14.53 19.66 16.98
CA SER A 108 14.24 20.92 16.30
C SER A 108 12.74 21.10 16.10
N GLU A 109 12.25 22.34 16.20
CA GLU A 109 10.82 22.65 16.01
C GLU A 109 10.30 22.15 14.66
N LYS A 110 11.11 22.32 13.60
CA LYS A 110 10.82 21.77 12.27
C LYS A 110 10.70 20.24 12.29
N ALA A 111 11.63 19.53 12.93
CA ALA A 111 11.60 18.07 12.99
C ALA A 111 10.37 17.55 13.76
N ILE A 112 9.99 18.22 14.84
CA ILE A 112 8.79 17.89 15.62
C ILE A 112 7.54 18.01 14.74
N GLN A 113 7.36 19.14 14.05
CA GLN A 113 6.19 19.37 13.19
C GLN A 113 6.12 18.38 12.02
N VAL A 114 7.24 18.14 11.36
CA VAL A 114 7.34 17.15 10.27
C VAL A 114 7.02 15.76 10.78
N ASN A 115 7.50 15.38 11.96
CA ASN A 115 7.21 14.08 12.53
C ASN A 115 5.72 13.88 12.79
N ILE A 116 5.06 14.89 13.35
CA ILE A 116 3.60 14.88 13.57
C ILE A 116 2.86 14.66 12.25
N GLN A 117 3.29 15.33 11.17
CA GLN A 117 2.69 15.15 9.84
C GLN A 117 2.93 13.74 9.30
N ILE A 118 4.14 13.21 9.43
CA ILE A 118 4.45 11.85 8.97
C ILE A 118 3.56 10.83 9.68
N ILE A 119 3.44 10.90 11.01
CA ILE A 119 2.59 9.99 11.78
C ILE A 119 1.13 10.09 11.33
N ARG A 120 0.59 11.31 11.16
CA ARG A 120 -0.78 11.50 10.65
C ARG A 120 -0.97 10.86 9.28
N THR A 121 0.00 11.00 8.38
CA THR A 121 -0.05 10.37 7.06
C THR A 121 -0.08 8.84 7.18
N PHE A 122 0.81 8.24 7.98
CA PHE A 122 0.80 6.79 8.21
C PHE A 122 -0.54 6.29 8.77
N THR A 123 -1.11 7.00 9.75
CA THR A 123 -2.43 6.69 10.34
C THR A 123 -3.53 6.73 9.28
N LYS A 124 -3.60 7.80 8.48
CA LYS A 124 -4.62 7.93 7.41
C LYS A 124 -4.52 6.81 6.38
N ILE A 125 -3.30 6.44 5.96
CA ILE A 125 -3.14 5.32 5.01
C ILE A 125 -3.56 3.99 5.68
N LYS A 126 -3.35 3.79 6.99
CA LYS A 126 -3.87 2.61 7.70
C LYS A 126 -5.40 2.61 7.73
N GLU A 127 -6.03 3.73 8.07
CA GLU A 127 -7.49 3.88 8.07
C GLU A 127 -8.09 3.57 6.69
N MET A 128 -7.49 4.09 5.62
CA MET A 128 -7.92 3.80 4.24
C MET A 128 -7.81 2.30 3.88
N ILE A 129 -6.77 1.62 4.34
CA ILE A 129 -6.63 0.17 4.12
C ILE A 129 -7.69 -0.60 4.91
N ILE A 130 -7.99 -0.19 6.14
CA ILE A 130 -8.99 -0.82 6.99
C ILE A 130 -10.39 -0.61 6.40
N SER A 131 -10.74 0.61 5.97
CA SER A 131 -12.03 0.88 5.32
C SER A 131 -12.22 0.08 4.04
N ASN A 132 -11.14 -0.14 3.28
CA ASN A 132 -11.18 -0.97 2.07
C ASN A 132 -11.33 -2.47 2.38
N LYS A 133 -10.93 -2.94 3.58
CA LYS A 133 -11.17 -4.33 3.99
C LYS A 133 -12.67 -4.60 4.18
N GLU A 134 -13.40 -3.66 4.77
CA GLU A 134 -14.86 -3.76 4.90
C GLU A 134 -15.56 -3.75 3.54
N LEU A 135 -15.08 -2.91 2.61
CA LEU A 135 -15.56 -2.91 1.23
C LEU A 135 -15.27 -4.24 0.52
N ARG A 136 -14.09 -4.82 0.70
CA ARG A 136 -13.74 -6.12 0.10
C ARG A 136 -14.65 -7.24 0.60
N ILE A 137 -14.94 -7.27 1.90
CA ILE A 137 -15.88 -8.24 2.50
C ILE A 137 -17.27 -8.07 1.87
N LYS A 138 -17.75 -6.83 1.71
CA LYS A 138 -19.04 -6.55 1.04
C LYS A 138 -19.05 -6.98 -0.42
N ILE A 139 -17.95 -6.82 -1.16
CA ILE A 139 -17.84 -7.28 -2.54
C ILE A 139 -17.86 -8.81 -2.60
N GLU A 140 -17.08 -9.50 -1.77
CA GLU A 140 -17.08 -10.97 -1.69
C GLU A 140 -18.48 -11.51 -1.33
N GLU A 141 -19.20 -10.87 -0.41
CA GLU A 141 -20.59 -11.22 -0.08
C GLU A 141 -21.57 -10.98 -1.24
N LEU A 142 -21.38 -9.90 -2.01
CA LEU A 142 -22.19 -9.61 -3.18
C LEU A 142 -21.90 -10.61 -4.30
N GLU A 143 -20.63 -10.88 -4.62
CA GLU A 143 -20.21 -11.88 -5.61
C GLU A 143 -20.78 -13.26 -5.28
N GLY A 144 -20.68 -13.72 -4.03
CA GLY A 144 -21.28 -14.98 -3.60
C GLY A 144 -22.81 -15.04 -3.77
N LYS A 145 -23.52 -13.93 -3.54
CA LYS A 145 -24.98 -13.83 -3.79
C LYS A 145 -25.33 -13.86 -5.27
N TYR A 146 -24.49 -13.30 -6.14
CA TYR A 146 -24.73 -13.28 -7.58
C TYR A 146 -24.35 -14.60 -8.24
N ASP A 147 -23.27 -15.27 -7.83
CA ASP A 147 -22.86 -16.57 -8.37
C ASP A 147 -23.94 -17.66 -8.22
N ALA A 148 -24.67 -17.66 -7.11
CA ALA A 148 -25.80 -18.57 -6.91
C ALA A 148 -26.95 -18.33 -7.92
N LYS A 149 -27.22 -17.07 -8.26
CA LYS A 149 -28.23 -16.69 -9.25
C LYS A 149 -27.74 -16.97 -10.68
N PHE A 150 -26.48 -16.70 -10.99
CA PHE A 150 -25.87 -17.01 -12.28
C PHE A 150 -25.84 -18.52 -12.55
N SER A 151 -25.57 -19.36 -11.55
CA SER A 151 -25.68 -20.82 -11.64
C SER A 151 -27.08 -21.27 -12.04
N THR A 152 -28.11 -20.65 -11.49
CA THR A 152 -29.51 -20.98 -11.80
C THR A 152 -29.87 -20.55 -13.22
N ILE A 153 -29.46 -19.35 -13.63
CA ILE A 153 -29.67 -18.86 -15.01
C ILE A 153 -28.92 -19.74 -16.01
N PHE A 154 -27.67 -20.11 -15.73
CA PHE A 154 -26.88 -20.97 -16.60
C PHE A 154 -27.49 -22.37 -16.71
N LYS A 155 -28.04 -22.93 -15.63
CA LYS A 155 -28.82 -24.18 -15.64
C LYS A 155 -30.09 -24.08 -16.49
N VAL A 156 -30.80 -22.95 -16.43
CA VAL A 156 -31.99 -22.72 -17.27
C VAL A 156 -31.60 -22.61 -18.74
N ILE A 157 -30.57 -21.83 -19.06
CA ILE A 157 -30.08 -21.66 -20.44
C ILE A 157 -29.55 -22.99 -21.00
N THR A 158 -28.74 -23.72 -20.23
CA THR A 158 -28.27 -25.05 -20.66
C THR A 158 -29.44 -26.00 -20.86
N LYS A 159 -30.44 -26.03 -19.97
CA LYS A 159 -31.64 -26.87 -20.14
C LYS A 159 -32.46 -26.49 -21.38
N LEU A 160 -32.52 -25.20 -21.74
CA LEU A 160 -33.18 -24.74 -22.98
C LEU A 160 -32.40 -25.09 -24.25
N ILE A 161 -31.06 -25.18 -24.17
CA ILE A 161 -30.17 -25.55 -25.28
C ILE A 161 -30.05 -27.07 -25.43
N THR A 162 -30.13 -27.82 -24.33
CA THR A 162 -29.95 -29.29 -24.30
C THR A 162 -31.23 -30.09 -24.32
N ASP A 163 -32.41 -29.47 -24.45
CA ASP A 163 -33.69 -30.16 -24.57
C ASP A 163 -33.76 -30.98 -25.88
N PRO A 164 -33.69 -32.33 -25.83
CA PRO A 164 -33.81 -33.17 -27.01
C PRO A 164 -35.28 -33.43 -27.38
N GLU A 165 -36.27 -32.98 -26.60
CA GLU A 165 -37.68 -33.37 -26.76
C GLU A 165 -38.46 -32.49 -27.76
N ARG A 166 -37.84 -32.14 -28.89
CA ARG A 166 -38.60 -31.77 -30.10
C ARG A 166 -38.71 -32.90 -31.13
N GLU A 167 -38.35 -34.12 -30.75
CA GLU A 167 -38.62 -35.34 -31.53
C GLU A 167 -39.79 -36.15 -30.95
N ASN A 168 -40.99 -35.59 -31.00
CA ASN A 168 -42.20 -36.41 -31.17
C ASN A 168 -43.32 -35.55 -31.76
N LYS A 169 -43.09 -35.05 -32.97
CA LYS A 169 -44.21 -34.64 -33.82
C LYS A 169 -44.96 -35.91 -34.16
N ARG A 170 -46.06 -36.16 -33.44
CA ARG A 170 -47.08 -37.15 -33.81
C ARG A 170 -47.28 -37.04 -35.32
N LYS A 171 -47.01 -38.12 -36.07
CA LYS A 171 -47.30 -38.17 -37.51
C LYS A 171 -48.82 -38.04 -37.65
N ILE A 172 -49.27 -36.86 -38.06
CA ILE A 172 -50.67 -36.63 -38.45
C ILE A 172 -50.77 -37.05 -39.91
N GLY A 173 -51.35 -38.23 -40.15
CA GLY A 173 -51.61 -38.74 -41.49
C GLY A 173 -52.27 -40.13 -41.43
N PHE A 174 -53.32 -40.33 -42.24
CA PHE A 174 -54.03 -41.59 -42.37
C PHE A 174 -53.14 -42.63 -43.05
N ASN A 175 -52.84 -43.74 -42.36
CA ASN A 175 -52.31 -44.95 -42.98
C ASN A 175 -53.49 -45.80 -43.46
N VAL A 176 -53.57 -46.04 -44.76
CA VAL A 176 -54.47 -47.04 -45.35
C VAL A 176 -53.65 -48.31 -45.48
N GLU A 177 -53.93 -49.31 -44.64
CA GLU A 177 -53.34 -50.64 -44.77
C GLU A 177 -53.95 -51.35 -46.00
N LYS A 178 -53.07 -51.90 -46.84
CA LYS A 178 -53.39 -52.89 -47.88
C LYS A 178 -52.42 -54.05 -47.76
#